data_AF-A0A9N7MU59-F1
#
_entry.id   AF-A0A9N7MU59-F1
#
_cell.length_a   1.000
_cell.length_b   1.000
_cell.length_c   1.000
_cell.angle_alpha   90.00
_cell.angle_beta   90.00
_cell.angle_gamma   90.00
#
_symmetry.space_group_name_H-M   'P 1'
#
loop_
_entity.id
_entity.type
_entity.pdbx_description
1 polymer ?
#
loop_
_entity_poly.entity_id
_entity_poly.type
_entity_poly.pdbx_seq_one_letter_code
_entity_poly.pdbx_strand_id
1 'polypeptide(L)' 'AGCTWDMFKELVRDKYYPSYYRAEMERQFLALQQGTRTVDEYEREFTRLAGFAPDLVRTEAQRAQR' A
#
# COMPACT_ATOMS: atom_id res chain seq x y z
N ALA A 1 25.15 -21.45 -1.38
CA ALA A 1 23.78 -21.22 -0.86
C ALA A 1 23.02 -20.42 -1.92
N GLY A 2 21.89 -20.94 -2.40
CA GLY A 2 21.05 -20.25 -3.38
C GLY A 2 20.14 -19.22 -2.71
N CYS A 3 19.72 -18.20 -3.45
CA CYS A 3 18.66 -17.28 -3.03
C CYS A 3 17.33 -18.05 -2.95
N THR A 4 16.60 -17.95 -1.84
CA THR A 4 15.24 -18.50 -1.75
C THR A 4 14.27 -17.63 -2.56
N TRP A 5 13.10 -18.17 -2.91
CA TRP A 5 12.06 -17.39 -3.58
C TRP A 5 11.62 -16.17 -2.77
N ASP A 6 11.58 -16.29 -1.43
CA ASP A 6 11.23 -15.17 -0.56
C ASP A 6 12.30 -14.08 -0.56
N MET A 7 13.58 -14.45 -0.46
CA MET A 7 14.69 -13.49 -0.58
C MET A 7 14.67 -12.78 -1.94
N PHE A 8 14.40 -13.50 -3.03
CA PHE A 8 14.29 -12.91 -4.36
C PHE A 8 13.16 -11.87 -4.42
N LYS A 9 11.97 -12.19 -3.90
CA LYS A 9 10.83 -11.26 -3.85
C LYS A 9 11.19 -10.01 -3.04
N GLU A 10 11.87 -10.15 -1.91
CA GLU A 10 12.28 -9.00 -1.11
C GLU A 10 13.31 -8.12 -1.82
N LEU A 11 14.32 -8.72 -2.46
CA LEU A 11 15.31 -7.97 -3.24
C LEU A 11 14.69 -7.21 -4.41
N VAL A 12 13.76 -7.85 -5.13
CA VAL A 12 13.00 -7.19 -6.20
C VAL A 12 12.14 -6.07 -5.63
N ARG A 13 11.40 -6.33 -4.55
CA ARG A 13 10.56 -5.31 -3.90
C ARG A 13 11.38 -4.12 -3.47
N ASP A 14 12.53 -4.31 -2.81
CA ASP A 14 13.37 -3.20 -2.35
C ASP A 14 14.03 -2.43 -3.49
N LYS A 15 14.35 -3.09 -4.62
CA LYS A 15 14.90 -2.44 -5.80
C LYS A 15 13.91 -1.47 -6.46
N TYR A 16 12.63 -1.84 -6.55
CA TYR A 16 11.61 -1.03 -7.23
C TYR A 16 10.79 -0.17 -6.27
N TYR A 17 10.65 -0.61 -5.03
CA TYR A 17 9.91 0.05 -3.96
C TYR A 17 10.77 0.09 -2.68
N PRO A 18 11.78 0.97 -2.64
CA PRO A 18 12.62 1.16 -1.46
C PRO A 18 11.79 1.50 -0.22
N SER A 19 12.33 1.23 0.96
CA SER A 19 11.64 1.46 2.24
C SER A 19 11.09 2.89 2.39
N TYR A 20 11.85 3.93 1.99
CA TYR A 20 11.38 5.32 2.05
C TYR A 20 10.16 5.57 1.17
N TYR A 21 10.10 4.95 -0.01
CA TYR A 21 8.98 5.10 -0.94
C TYR A 21 7.74 4.39 -0.39
N ARG A 22 7.91 3.19 0.17
CA ARG A 22 6.83 2.44 0.83
C ARG A 22 6.26 3.21 2.03
N ALA A 23 7.14 3.78 2.87
CA ALA A 23 6.73 4.61 4.00
C ALA A 23 5.96 5.86 3.54
N GLU A 24 6.36 6.48 2.44
CA GLU A 24 5.64 7.61 1.87
C GLU A 24 4.26 7.20 1.32
N MET A 25 4.13 6.05 0.65
CA MET A 25 2.83 5.52 0.21
C MET A 25 1.92 5.20 1.41
N GLU A 26 2.45 4.62 2.48
CA GLU A 26 1.70 4.38 3.72
C GLU A 26 1.24 5.69 4.37
N ARG A 27 2.09 6.72 4.41
CA ARG A 27 1.73 8.05 4.89
C ARG A 27 0.62 8.68 4.04
N GLN A 28 0.72 8.56 2.72
CA GLN A 28 -0.32 9.03 1.80
C GLN A 28 -1.63 8.26 2.01
N PHE A 29 -1.55 6.95 2.23
CA PHE A 29 -2.73 6.13 2.54
C PHE A 29 -3.41 6.64 3.80
N LEU A 30 -2.64 6.85 4.87
CA LEU A 30 -3.14 7.32 6.17
C LEU A 30 -3.80 8.70 6.08
N ALA A 31 -3.27 9.58 5.23
CA ALA A 31 -3.82 10.92 4.98
C ALA A 31 -4.93 10.93 3.90
N LEU A 32 -5.17 9.82 3.22
CA LEU A 32 -6.16 9.75 2.14
C LEU A 32 -7.56 10.01 2.71
N GLN A 33 -8.24 10.97 2.10
CA GLN A 33 -9.63 11.31 2.35
C GLN A 33 -10.29 11.53 1.00
N GLN A 34 -11.57 11.18 0.87
CA GLN A 34 -12.31 11.40 -0.37
C GLN A 34 -12.32 12.90 -0.73
N GLY A 35 -12.66 13.77 0.22
CA GLY A 35 -12.72 15.21 0.00
C GLY A 35 -13.68 15.55 -1.13
N THR A 36 -13.20 16.25 -2.15
CA THR A 36 -13.99 16.62 -3.35
C THR A 36 -13.90 15.60 -4.49
N ARG A 37 -13.18 14.48 -4.32
CA ARG A 37 -13.02 13.44 -5.35
C ARG A 37 -14.30 12.65 -5.54
N THR A 38 -14.51 12.17 -6.75
CA THR A 38 -15.55 11.17 -7.00
C THR A 38 -15.23 9.86 -6.28
N VAL A 39 -16.26 9.04 -6.06
CA VAL A 39 -16.08 7.72 -5.42
C VAL A 39 -15.09 6.86 -6.22
N ASP A 40 -15.16 6.88 -7.55
CA ASP A 40 -14.24 6.14 -8.43
C ASP A 40 -12.78 6.61 -8.31
N GLU A 41 -12.54 7.93 -8.26
CA GLU A 41 -11.19 8.46 -8.08
C GLU A 41 -10.62 8.12 -6.71
N TYR A 42 -11.45 8.17 -5.67
CA TYR A 42 -11.05 7.77 -4.32
C TYR A 42 -10.74 6.27 -4.26
N GLU A 43 -11.61 5.43 -4.82
CA GLU A 43 -11.44 3.97 -4.83
C GLU A 43 -10.16 3.56 -5.54
N ARG A 44 -9.85 4.15 -6.70
CA ARG A 44 -8.62 3.85 -7.43
C ARG A 44 -7.38 4.17 -6.59
N GLU A 45 -7.37 5.33 -5.95
CA GLU A 45 -6.24 5.76 -5.14
C GLU A 45 -6.13 4.96 -3.84
N PHE A 46 -7.27 4.64 -3.23
CA PHE A 46 -7.35 3.76 -2.07
C PHE A 46 -6.77 2.39 -2.39
N THR A 47 -7.21 1.74 -3.47
CA THR A 47 -6.75 0.41 -3.88
C THR A 47 -5.26 0.41 -4.21
N ARG A 48 -4.76 1.47 -4.87
CA ARG A 48 -3.32 1.65 -5.16
C ARG A 48 -2.49 1.73 -3.88
N LEU A 49 -2.89 2.57 -2.93
CA LEU A 49 -2.15 2.84 -1.71
C LEU A 49 -2.30 1.73 -0.65
N ALA A 50 -3.45 1.07 -0.59
CA ALA A 50 -3.73 -0.07 0.28
C ALA A 50 -2.74 -1.24 0.08
N GLY A 51 -2.21 -1.42 -1.13
CA GLY A 51 -1.17 -2.41 -1.42
C GLY A 51 0.15 -2.18 -0.67
N PHE A 52 0.39 -0.96 -0.20
CA PHE A 52 1.58 -0.60 0.59
C PHE A 52 1.36 -0.64 2.10
N ALA A 53 0.10 -0.74 2.54
CA ALA A 53 -0.26 -0.77 3.96
C ALA A 53 -1.18 -1.97 4.29
N PRO A 54 -0.75 -3.21 4.00
CA PRO A 54 -1.61 -4.39 4.13
C PRO A 54 -2.14 -4.60 5.55
N ASP A 55 -1.40 -4.17 6.58
CA ASP A 55 -1.82 -4.29 7.98
C ASP A 55 -3.00 -3.35 8.33
N LEU A 56 -3.18 -2.26 7.60
CA LEU A 56 -4.26 -1.28 7.81
C LEU A 56 -5.55 -1.65 7.10
N VAL A 57 -5.52 -2.61 6.17
CA VAL A 57 -6.68 -3.01 5.34
C VAL A 57 -6.87 -4.53 5.31
N ARG A 58 -6.30 -5.23 6.28
CA ARG A 58 -6.28 -6.70 6.32
C ARG A 58 -7.69 -7.32 6.37
N THR A 59 -8.64 -6.62 6.98
CA THR A 59 -10.05 -7.05 7.08
C THR A 59 -10.98 -6.05 6.41
N GLU A 60 -12.17 -6.51 6.02
CA GLU A 60 -13.22 -5.62 5.48
C GLU A 60 -13.64 -4.56 6.50
N ALA A 61 -13.65 -4.91 7.80
CA ALA A 61 -13.93 -3.97 8.87
C ALA A 61 -12.88 -2.84 8.91
N GLN A 62 -11.60 -3.17 8.78
CA GLN A 62 -10.52 -2.17 8.71
C GLN A 62 -10.61 -1.33 7.43
N ARG A 63 -10.95 -1.95 6.30
CA ARG A 63 -11.19 -1.22 5.04
C ARG A 63 -12.33 -0.22 5.16
N ALA A 64 -13.44 -0.60 5.80
CA ALA A 64 -14.58 0.29 6.00
C ALA A 64 -14.30 1.45 6.97
N GLN A 65 -13.24 1.36 7.79
CA GLN A 65 -12.80 2.43 8.70
C GLN A 65 -11.88 3.46 8.03
N ARG A 66 -11.45 3.23 6.78
CA ARG A 66 -10.52 4.10 6.04
C ARG A 66 -11.25 4.93 4.99
#